data_AF-A0A9E2CHT8-F1
#
_entry.id   AF-A0A9E2CHT8-F1
#
_cell.length_a   1.000
_cell.length_b   1.000
_cell.length_c   1.000
_cell.angle_alpha   90.00
_cell.angle_beta   90.00
_cell.angle_gamma   90.00
#
_symmetry.space_group_name_H-M   'P 1'
#
loop_
_entity.id
_entity.type
_entity.pdbx_description
1 polymer ?
#
loop_
_entity_poly.entity_id
_entity_poly.type
_entity_poly.pdbx_seq_one_letter_code
_entity_poly.pdbx_strand_id
1 'polypeptide(L)'
;MTSFAFDTAFKGFGRYMVTFGVCLFGFSTMLSWSYYGEKGAEYLLGPRAILPYKFLFVIFVFLGMVLPKFQTVYNFSDATTGLMVLCNLPAVLILSPHVLRAAKRYFRRLDAGEFPRRDRSY
;
A
#
# COMPACT_ATOMS: atom_id res chain seq x y z
N MET A 1 21.62 11.65 -3.35
CA MET A 1 22.61 11.18 -4.34
C MET A 1 22.01 11.03 -5.75
N THR A 2 20.80 10.48 -5.90
CA THR A 2 20.13 10.37 -7.22
C THR A 2 19.85 11.72 -7.91
N SER A 3 19.41 12.75 -7.18
CA SER A 3 19.16 14.08 -7.77
C SER A 3 20.41 14.76 -8.34
N PHE A 4 21.60 14.45 -7.82
CA PHE A 4 22.87 15.00 -8.29
C PHE A 4 23.32 14.34 -9.61
N ALA A 5 23.07 13.03 -9.75
CA ALA A 5 23.35 12.28 -10.98
C ALA A 5 22.38 12.64 -12.15
N PHE A 6 21.13 13.00 -11.84
CA PHE A 6 20.20 13.48 -12.87
C PHE A 6 20.51 14.91 -13.34
N ASP A 7 21.07 15.74 -12.46
CA ASP A 7 21.50 17.09 -12.81
C ASP A 7 22.72 17.10 -13.76
N THR A 8 23.55 16.05 -13.73
CA THR A 8 24.63 15.87 -14.73
C THR A 8 24.12 15.52 -16.13
N ALA A 9 22.94 14.91 -16.26
CA ALA A 9 22.33 14.57 -17.55
C ALA A 9 21.41 15.69 -18.09
N PHE A 10 20.72 16.41 -17.20
CA PHE A 10 19.85 17.55 -17.52
C PHE A 10 20.15 18.71 -16.55
N LYS A 11 21.17 19.52 -16.88
CA LYS A 11 21.63 20.65 -16.06
C LYS A 11 20.47 21.57 -15.66
N GLY A 12 20.22 21.69 -14.36
CA GLY A 12 19.27 22.64 -13.77
C GLY A 12 17.83 22.15 -13.67
N PHE A 13 17.33 21.32 -14.61
CA PHE A 13 15.93 20.83 -14.60
C PHE A 13 15.77 19.44 -13.97
N GLY A 14 16.80 18.59 -14.07
CA GLY A 14 16.77 17.21 -13.57
C GLY A 14 16.52 17.12 -12.07
N ARG A 15 17.06 18.06 -11.28
CA ARG A 15 16.85 18.11 -9.83
C ARG A 15 15.40 18.37 -9.44
N TYR A 16 14.74 19.35 -10.08
CA TYR A 16 13.34 19.69 -9.78
C TYR A 16 12.37 18.58 -10.19
N MET A 17 12.60 17.94 -11.34
CA MET A 17 11.78 16.83 -11.80
C MET A 17 11.82 15.64 -10.82
N VAL A 18 13.02 15.28 -10.34
CA VAL A 18 13.20 14.20 -9.37
C VAL A 18 12.56 14.56 -8.02
N THR A 19 12.71 15.79 -7.54
CA THR A 19 12.08 16.23 -6.29
C THR A 19 10.55 16.16 -6.40
N PHE A 20 9.96 16.67 -7.48
CA PHE A 20 8.50 16.62 -7.67
C PHE A 20 7.99 15.18 -7.79
N GLY A 21 8.70 14.33 -8.53
CA GLY A 21 8.36 12.91 -8.65
C GLY A 21 8.41 12.16 -7.32
N VAL A 22 9.46 12.37 -6.51
CA VAL A 22 9.58 11.77 -5.18
C VAL A 22 8.51 12.30 -4.23
N CYS A 23 8.17 13.58 -4.28
CA CYS A 23 7.08 14.15 -3.50
C CYS A 23 5.73 13.49 -3.84
N LEU A 24 5.36 13.44 -5.12
CA LEU A 24 4.11 12.80 -5.55
C LEU A 24 4.06 11.31 -5.19
N PHE A 25 5.16 10.60 -5.39
CA PHE A 25 5.29 9.19 -5.05
C PHE A 25 5.18 8.94 -3.53
N GLY A 26 5.81 9.80 -2.73
CA GLY A 26 5.69 9.78 -1.28
C GLY A 26 4.24 9.98 -0.82
N PHE A 27 3.56 10.99 -1.39
CA PHE A 27 2.15 11.25 -1.11
C PHE A 27 1.24 10.06 -1.47
N SER A 28 1.39 9.46 -2.65
CA SER A 28 0.58 8.30 -3.06
C SER A 28 0.81 7.09 -2.15
N THR A 29 2.06 6.91 -1.70
CA THR A 29 2.42 5.83 -0.78
C THR A 29 1.75 6.04 0.58
N MET A 30 1.85 7.25 1.15
CA MET A 30 1.20 7.60 2.41
C MET A 30 -0.31 7.42 2.37
N LEU A 31 -0.98 7.80 1.28
CA LEU A 31 -2.42 7.58 1.11
C LEU A 31 -2.78 6.08 1.10
N SER A 32 -1.98 5.27 0.42
CA SER A 32 -2.17 3.82 0.37
C SER A 32 -2.06 3.19 1.76
N TRP A 33 -1.03 3.55 2.52
CA TRP A 33 -0.84 3.06 3.88
C TRP A 33 -1.93 3.55 4.84
N SER A 34 -2.39 4.80 4.69
CA SER A 34 -3.52 5.34 5.46
C SER A 34 -4.80 4.53 5.21
N TYR A 35 -5.09 4.20 3.95
CA TYR A 35 -6.27 3.42 3.57
C TYR A 35 -6.20 1.98 4.08
N TYR A 36 -5.05 1.30 3.93
CA TYR A 36 -4.88 -0.06 4.46
C TYR A 36 -5.05 -0.11 5.98
N GLY A 37 -4.51 0.89 6.68
CA GLY A 37 -4.68 1.05 8.11
C GLY A 37 -6.12 1.31 8.54
N GLU A 38 -6.84 2.18 7.82
CA GLU A 38 -8.26 2.47 8.04
C GLU A 38 -9.10 1.19 7.91
N LYS A 39 -8.86 0.39 6.86
CA LYS A 39 -9.58 -0.88 6.65
C LYS A 39 -9.25 -1.91 7.72
N GLY A 40 -7.99 -1.97 8.17
CA GLY A 40 -7.60 -2.82 9.29
C GLY A 40 -8.28 -2.40 10.60
N ALA A 41 -8.33 -1.10 10.90
CA ALA A 41 -8.99 -0.57 12.09
C ALA A 41 -10.51 -0.77 12.04
N GLU A 42 -11.13 -0.58 10.88
CA GLU A 42 -12.55 -0.86 10.64
C GLU A 42 -12.86 -2.34 10.86
N TYR A 43 -12.02 -3.25 10.39
CA TYR A 43 -12.19 -4.69 10.61
C TYR A 43 -12.08 -5.08 12.10
N LEU A 44 -11.17 -4.44 12.84
CA LEU A 44 -10.88 -4.81 14.24
C LEU A 44 -11.85 -4.14 15.25
N LEU A 45 -12.22 -2.88 15.03
CA LEU A 45 -12.94 -2.02 15.98
C LEU A 45 -14.30 -1.53 15.44
N GLY A 46 -14.63 -1.86 14.20
CA GLY A 46 -15.86 -1.43 13.52
C GLY A 46 -15.75 -0.04 12.86
N PRO A 47 -16.81 0.38 12.13
CA PRO A 47 -16.81 1.60 11.30
C PRO A 47 -16.67 2.90 12.10
N ARG A 48 -16.93 2.88 13.41
CA ARG A 48 -16.79 4.06 14.28
C ARG A 48 -15.32 4.43 14.55
N ALA A 49 -14.38 3.52 14.31
CA ALA A 49 -12.95 3.75 14.55
C ALA A 49 -12.22 4.48 13.40
N ILE A 50 -12.89 4.71 12.27
CA ILE A 50 -12.31 5.32 11.07
C ILE A 50 -11.83 6.76 11.32
N LEU A 51 -12.68 7.59 11.91
CA LEU A 51 -12.39 8.99 12.23
C LEU A 51 -11.21 9.15 13.21
N PRO A 52 -11.19 8.48 14.38
CA PRO A 52 -10.06 8.58 15.30
C PRO A 52 -8.76 8.01 14.69
N TYR A 53 -8.84 6.97 13.85
CA TYR A 53 -7.66 6.45 13.14
C TYR A 53 -7.03 7.48 12.20
N LYS A 54 -7.84 8.23 11.44
CA LYS A 54 -7.35 9.30 10.55
C LYS A 54 -6.63 10.41 11.30
N PHE A 55 -7.20 10.86 12.43
CA PHE A 55 -6.54 11.85 13.28
C PHE A 55 -5.20 11.35 13.82
N LEU A 56 -5.17 10.11 14.31
CA LEU A 56 -3.95 9.48 14.81
C LEU A 56 -2.89 9.37 13.70
N PHE A 57 -3.27 8.95 12.50
CA PHE A 57 -2.38 8.86 11.34
C PHE A 57 -1.72 10.20 11.02
N VAL A 58 -2.47 11.31 10.99
CA VAL A 58 -1.92 12.65 10.73
C VAL A 58 -0.92 13.07 11.82
N ILE A 59 -1.21 12.77 13.09
CA ILE A 59 -0.30 13.05 14.21
C ILE A 59 1.00 12.26 14.05
N PHE A 60 0.93 10.96 13.69
CA PHE A 60 2.10 10.12 13.46
C PHE A 60 2.95 10.61 12.27
N VAL A 61 2.32 11.08 11.19
CA VAL A 61 3.02 11.70 10.06
C VAL A 61 3.77 12.95 10.51
N PHE A 62 3.15 13.81 11.32
CA PHE A 62 3.80 14.99 11.85
C PHE A 62 4.97 14.64 12.77
N LEU A 63 4.80 13.66 13.66
CA LEU A 63 5.88 13.12 14.51
C LEU A 63 7.04 12.57 13.68
N GLY A 64 6.76 11.88 12.57
CA GLY A 64 7.78 11.38 11.65
C GLY A 64 8.63 12.47 11.00
N MET A 65 8.10 13.69 10.85
CA MET A 65 8.88 14.84 10.38
C MET A 65 9.75 15.46 11.49
N VAL A 66 9.27 15.47 12.73
CA VAL A 66 9.93 16.15 13.86
C VAL A 66 11.00 15.28 14.54
N LEU A 67 10.89 13.96 14.46
CA LEU A 67 11.81 13.04 15.14
C LEU A 67 13.19 12.99 14.46
N PRO A 68 14.30 13.29 15.16
CA PRO A 68 15.63 13.32 14.57
C PRO A 68 16.27 11.93 14.34
N LYS A 69 15.71 10.86 14.92
CA LYS A 69 16.25 9.50 14.85
C LYS A 69 15.56 8.67 13.78
N PHE A 70 15.88 8.92 12.51
CA PHE A 70 15.36 8.15 11.37
C PHE A 70 15.54 6.63 11.55
N GLN A 71 16.71 6.18 12.03
CA GLN A 71 17.01 4.75 12.15
C GLN A 71 16.03 4.00 13.05
N THR A 72 15.59 4.61 14.15
CA THR A 72 14.65 3.98 15.08
C THR A 72 13.28 3.78 14.43
N VAL A 73 12.80 4.78 13.68
CA VAL A 73 11.53 4.71 12.96
C VAL A 73 11.58 3.67 11.84
N TYR A 74 12.69 3.61 11.09
CA TYR A 74 12.89 2.60 10.06
C TYR A 74 12.92 1.18 10.64
N ASN A 75 13.73 0.93 11.68
CA ASN A 75 13.81 -0.38 12.32
C ASN A 75 12.45 -0.85 12.87
N PHE A 76 11.67 0.08 13.45
CA PHE A 76 10.32 -0.23 13.95
C PHE A 76 9.34 -0.56 12.81
N SER A 77 9.43 0.17 11.70
CA SER A 77 8.60 -0.05 10.50
C SER A 77 8.91 -1.40 9.85
N ASP A 78 10.19 -1.76 9.75
CA ASP A 78 10.63 -3.05 9.22
C ASP A 78 10.20 -4.21 10.13
N ALA A 79 10.30 -4.05 11.45
CA ALA A 79 9.83 -5.05 12.40
C ALA A 79 8.31 -5.28 12.30
N THR A 80 7.53 -4.21 12.20
CA THR A 80 6.07 -4.28 12.09
C THR A 80 5.63 -4.90 10.75
N THR A 81 6.27 -4.48 9.65
CA THR A 81 6.00 -5.05 8.32
C THR A 81 6.43 -6.51 8.25
N GLY A 82 7.58 -6.85 8.82
CA GLY A 82 8.08 -8.22 8.94
C GLY A 82 7.12 -9.12 9.73
N LEU A 83 6.56 -8.62 10.83
CA LEU A 83 5.55 -9.34 11.60
C LEU A 83 4.27 -9.56 10.78
N MET A 84 3.80 -8.54 10.06
CA MET A 84 2.63 -8.65 9.19
C MET A 84 2.83 -9.71 8.10
N VAL A 85 4.00 -9.71 7.45
CA VAL A 85 4.39 -10.72 6.46
C VAL A 85 4.44 -12.10 7.11
N LEU A 86 5.05 -12.23 8.28
CA LEU A 86 5.14 -13.50 9.00
C LEU A 86 3.75 -14.09 9.32
N CYS A 87 2.77 -13.25 9.67
CA CYS A 87 1.41 -13.70 9.95
C CYS A 87 0.65 -14.12 8.69
N ASN A 88 0.82 -13.42 7.56
CA ASN A 88 0.03 -13.66 6.36
C ASN A 88 0.66 -14.65 5.37
N LEU A 89 1.99 -14.74 5.30
CA LEU A 89 2.71 -15.53 4.30
C LEU A 89 2.43 -17.04 4.46
N PRO A 90 2.43 -17.63 5.69
CA PRO A 90 2.09 -19.04 5.87
C PRO A 90 0.64 -19.33 5.47
N ALA A 91 -0.29 -18.43 5.80
CA ALA A 91 -1.70 -18.56 5.43
C ALA A 91 -1.88 -18.57 3.90
N VAL A 92 -1.19 -17.68 3.19
CA VAL A 92 -1.20 -17.63 1.72
C VAL A 92 -0.59 -18.89 1.12
N LEU A 93 0.52 -19.40 1.68
CA LEU A 93 1.14 -20.64 1.19
C LEU A 93 0.21 -21.85 1.32
N ILE A 94 -0.50 -21.98 2.45
CA ILE A 94 -1.47 -23.06 2.67
C ILE A 94 -2.70 -22.89 1.76
N LEU A 95 -3.15 -21.66 1.53
CA LEU A 95 -4.34 -21.37 0.73
C LEU A 95 -4.08 -21.35 -0.78
N SER A 96 -2.83 -21.18 -1.21
CA SER A 96 -2.40 -21.20 -2.61
C SER A 96 -3.01 -22.34 -3.45
N PRO A 97 -2.98 -23.62 -3.03
CA PRO A 97 -3.60 -24.71 -3.78
C PRO A 97 -5.14 -24.61 -3.87
N HIS A 98 -5.80 -23.97 -2.91
CA HIS A 98 -7.25 -23.72 -2.97
C HIS A 98 -7.57 -22.59 -3.94
N VAL A 99 -6.82 -21.49 -3.90
CA VAL A 99 -6.99 -20.35 -4.82
C VAL A 99 -6.70 -20.79 -6.25
N LEU A 100 -5.67 -21.58 -6.50
CA LEU A 100 -5.36 -22.09 -7.84
C LEU A 100 -6.47 -22.98 -8.40
N ARG A 101 -7.10 -23.81 -7.56
CA ARG A 101 -8.26 -24.63 -7.96
C ARG A 101 -9.48 -23.75 -8.28
N ALA A 102 -9.76 -22.74 -7.45
CA ALA A 102 -10.84 -21.79 -7.68
C ALA A 102 -10.61 -20.95 -8.95
N ALA A 103 -9.38 -20.50 -9.17
CA ALA A 103 -8.98 -19.75 -10.36
C ALA A 103 -9.15 -20.61 -11.63
N LYS A 104 -8.66 -21.85 -11.65
CA LYS A 104 -8.87 -22.78 -12.79
C LYS A 104 -10.35 -22.98 -13.08
N ARG A 105 -11.19 -23.12 -12.04
CA ARG A 105 -12.64 -23.23 -12.21
C ARG A 105 -13.26 -21.94 -12.77
N TYR A 106 -12.81 -20.78 -12.31
CA TYR A 106 -13.27 -19.48 -12.81
C TYR A 106 -12.93 -19.29 -14.30
N PHE A 107 -11.66 -19.50 -14.68
CA PHE A 107 -11.23 -19.37 -16.07
C PHE A 107 -11.92 -20.38 -16.99
N ARG A 108 -12.14 -21.61 -16.53
CA ARG A 108 -12.90 -22.60 -17.30
C ARG A 108 -14.36 -22.18 -17.55
N ARG A 109 -14.99 -21.51 -16.59
CA ARG A 109 -16.36 -20.97 -16.75
C ARG A 109 -16.38 -19.71 -17.62
N LEU A 110 -15.30 -18.93 -17.60
CA LEU A 110 -15.11 -17.78 -18.47
C LEU A 110 -14.98 -18.22 -19.94
N ASP A 111 -14.15 -19.23 -20.20
CA ASP A 111 -13.94 -19.80 -21.54
C ASP A 111 -15.18 -20.53 -22.06
N ALA A 112 -15.97 -21.13 -21.16
CA ALA A 112 -17.25 -21.75 -21.49
C ALA A 112 -18.38 -20.74 -21.76
N GLY A 113 -18.13 -19.43 -21.58
CA GLY A 113 -19.13 -18.38 -21.84
C GLY A 113 -20.30 -18.36 -20.84
N GLU A 114 -20.14 -18.96 -19.65
CA GLU A 114 -21.21 -19.09 -18.65
C GLU A 114 -21.53 -17.79 -17.90
N PHE A 115 -20.70 -16.74 -18.05
CA PHE A 115 -21.01 -15.45 -17.47
C PHE A 115 -21.99 -14.73 -18.41
N PRO A 116 -23.26 -14.53 -17.99
CA PRO A 116 -24.19 -13.75 -18.78
C PRO A 116 -23.55 -12.39 -19.05
N ARG A 117 -23.50 -11.98 -20.33
CA ARG A 117 -23.28 -10.57 -20.66
C ARG A 117 -24.35 -9.82 -19.90
N ARG A 118 -23.97 -9.15 -18.82
CA ARG A 118 -24.85 -8.30 -18.04
C ARG A 118 -25.42 -7.29 -19.03
N ASP A 119 -26.67 -7.49 -19.45
CA ASP A 119 -27.32 -6.61 -20.38
C ASP A 119 -27.36 -5.24 -19.71
N ARG A 120 -26.85 -4.26 -20.43
CA ARG A 120 -26.83 -2.88 -19.97
C ARG A 120 -28.20 -2.31 -20.32
N SER A 121 -29.12 -2.43 -19.36
CA SER A 121 -30.44 -1.82 -19.38
C SER A 121 -30.53 -0.80 -18.24
N TYR A 122 -29.87 0.35 -18.44
CA TYR A 122 -30.13 1.62 -17.75
C TYR A 122 -30.07 2.73 -18.81
#